data_AF-A0AAW2PX14-F1
#
_entry.id   AF-A0AAW2PX14-F1
#
_cell.length_a   1.000
_cell.length_b   1.000
_cell.length_c   1.000
_cell.angle_alpha   90.00
_cell.angle_beta   90.00
_cell.angle_gamma   90.00
#
_symmetry.space_group_name_H-M   'P 1'
#
loop_
_entity.id
_entity.type
_entity.pdbx_description
1 polymer ?
#
loop_
_entity_poly.entity_id
_entity_poly.type
_entity_poly.pdbx_seq_one_letter_code
_entity_poly.pdbx_strand_id
1 'polypeptide(L)'
;MSKNKRSSRSMAVAKPKVKTSTIYLFLHIFQLIINKHERCFRSSLAVLVYEEDIGVFTIKVATDPRACNRVVIYRPAANLISQLELISLWEKKTGRSLNKVHVPEEEMVTLSESLPDPENIPISILHSVFVKGVTANFEVGEDDVEASALYPDLKVTTIDELLNIFLCNPPKPVSAAFE
;
A
#
# COMPACT_ATOMS: atom_id res chain seq x y z
N MET A 1 -3.49 2.48 62.39
CA MET A 1 -3.65 1.47 61.31
C MET A 1 -4.09 2.17 60.04
N SER A 2 -3.16 2.31 59.11
CA SER A 2 -3.35 2.88 57.77
C SER A 2 -4.06 1.87 56.87
N LYS A 3 -5.05 2.31 56.08
CA LYS A 3 -5.47 1.61 54.86
C LYS A 3 -5.66 2.62 53.73
N ASN A 4 -4.55 2.85 53.04
CA ASN A 4 -4.45 3.58 51.78
C ASN A 4 -5.03 2.69 50.66
N LYS A 5 -6.24 2.96 50.18
CA LYS A 5 -6.80 2.28 48.99
C LYS A 5 -6.21 2.97 47.75
N ARG A 6 -5.08 2.45 47.24
CA ARG A 6 -4.63 2.76 45.87
C ARG A 6 -5.67 2.21 44.90
N SER A 7 -6.40 3.13 44.28
CA SER A 7 -7.17 2.86 43.08
C SER A 7 -6.21 2.48 41.96
N SER A 8 -6.10 1.19 41.68
CA SER A 8 -5.44 0.66 40.50
C SER A 8 -6.32 0.98 39.29
N ARG A 9 -6.18 2.20 38.76
CA ARG A 9 -6.62 2.51 37.39
C ARG A 9 -5.76 1.67 36.45
N SER A 10 -6.35 0.59 35.95
CA SER A 10 -5.85 -0.10 34.76
C SER A 10 -5.77 0.94 33.64
N MET A 11 -4.56 1.39 33.29
CA MET A 11 -4.35 2.12 32.05
C MET A 11 -4.64 1.14 30.92
N ALA A 12 -5.81 1.25 30.32
CA ALA A 12 -6.06 0.62 29.04
C ALA A 12 -4.95 1.09 28.09
N VAL A 13 -4.06 0.17 27.70
CA VAL A 13 -3.06 0.43 26.67
C VAL A 13 -3.85 0.68 25.39
N ALA A 14 -3.95 1.95 25.00
CA ALA A 14 -4.58 2.34 23.77
C ALA A 14 -3.80 1.68 22.62
N LYS A 15 -4.47 0.78 21.89
CA LYS A 15 -3.86 0.11 20.74
C LYS A 15 -3.66 1.16 19.63
N PRO A 16 -2.51 1.18 18.95
CA PRO A 16 -2.29 2.11 17.84
C PRO A 16 -3.36 1.90 16.76
N LYS A 17 -3.93 3.00 16.26
CA LYS A 17 -4.82 2.98 15.10
C LYS A 17 -3.96 2.88 13.85
N VAL A 18 -3.63 1.66 13.44
CA VAL A 18 -3.02 1.44 12.13
C VAL A 18 -4.10 1.69 11.08
N LYS A 19 -3.99 2.77 10.30
CA LYS A 19 -4.79 2.91 9.08
C LYS A 19 -4.18 1.97 8.04
N THR A 20 -4.63 0.73 8.06
CA THR A 20 -4.25 -0.34 7.14
C THR A 20 -4.89 -0.19 5.75
N SER A 21 -4.97 1.03 5.20
CA SER A 21 -5.53 1.24 3.85
C SER A 21 -4.61 0.72 2.72
N THR A 22 -3.47 0.11 3.04
CA THR A 22 -2.46 -0.28 2.04
C THR A 22 -2.11 -1.77 2.09
N ILE A 23 -2.82 -2.61 2.86
CA ILE A 23 -2.36 -3.98 3.15
C ILE A 23 -2.66 -5.02 2.05
N TYR A 24 -3.58 -4.78 1.12
CA TYR A 24 -4.00 -5.82 0.16
C TYR A 24 -3.92 -5.44 -1.31
N LEU A 25 -3.29 -4.32 -1.61
CA LEU A 25 -3.38 -3.75 -2.94
C LEU A 25 -2.24 -4.19 -3.87
N PHE A 26 -1.06 -4.56 -3.35
CA PHE A 26 0.13 -4.76 -4.19
C PHE A 26 -0.01 -5.93 -5.17
N LEU A 27 -0.32 -7.15 -4.69
CA LEU A 27 -0.43 -8.33 -5.56
C LEU A 27 -1.59 -8.23 -6.58
N HIS A 28 -2.75 -7.70 -6.17
CA HIS A 28 -3.91 -7.60 -7.04
C HIS A 28 -3.71 -6.55 -8.15
N ILE A 29 -3.11 -5.41 -7.79
CA ILE A 29 -2.76 -4.35 -8.73
C ILE A 29 -1.70 -4.82 -9.70
N PHE A 30 -0.63 -5.46 -9.23
CA PHE A 30 0.44 -5.94 -10.10
C PHE A 30 -0.11 -6.96 -11.11
N GLN A 31 -0.98 -7.87 -10.67
CA GLN A 31 -1.67 -8.82 -11.55
C GLN A 31 -2.60 -8.12 -12.57
N LEU A 32 -3.32 -7.08 -12.18
CA LEU A 32 -4.19 -6.33 -13.09
C LEU A 32 -3.42 -5.52 -14.12
N ILE A 33 -2.32 -4.87 -13.70
CA ILE A 33 -1.48 -4.04 -14.58
C ILE A 33 -0.67 -4.91 -15.55
N ILE A 34 -0.04 -5.98 -15.05
CA ILE A 34 0.93 -6.76 -15.84
C ILE A 34 0.34 -8.01 -16.49
N ASN A 35 -0.61 -8.70 -15.84
CA ASN A 35 -1.03 -10.04 -16.28
C ASN A 35 -2.44 -10.12 -16.86
N LYS A 36 -3.35 -9.19 -16.55
CA LYS A 36 -4.75 -9.31 -17.00
C LYS A 36 -5.21 -8.29 -18.02
N HIS A 37 -4.64 -7.08 -18.08
CA HIS A 37 -5.26 -6.06 -18.94
C HIS A 37 -4.40 -5.07 -19.69
N GLU A 38 -3.06 -5.05 -19.63
CA GLU A 38 -2.26 -4.10 -20.44
C GLU A 38 -2.72 -2.63 -20.28
N ARG A 39 -3.44 -2.30 -19.19
CA ARG A 39 -4.13 -1.02 -19.02
C ARG A 39 -3.24 -0.06 -18.25
N CYS A 40 -3.03 1.13 -18.81
CA CYS A 40 -2.32 2.22 -18.16
C CYS A 40 -3.30 3.35 -17.84
N PHE A 41 -3.32 3.82 -16.60
CA PHE A 41 -4.13 4.98 -16.22
C PHE A 41 -3.29 6.28 -16.27
N ARG A 42 -3.92 7.46 -16.10
CA ARG A 42 -3.18 8.73 -15.90
C ARG A 42 -2.15 8.51 -14.79
N SER A 43 -0.88 8.82 -15.03
CA SER A 43 0.22 8.27 -14.24
C SER A 43 0.55 9.11 -13.01
N SER A 44 -0.21 8.91 -11.92
CA SER A 44 0.17 9.42 -10.58
C SER A 44 1.15 8.46 -9.89
N LEU A 45 1.90 8.99 -8.91
CA LEU A 45 2.76 8.16 -8.06
C LEU A 45 1.92 7.32 -7.10
N ALA A 46 2.35 6.09 -6.88
CA ALA A 46 1.82 5.18 -5.88
C ALA A 46 2.94 4.64 -5.00
N VAL A 47 2.58 4.26 -3.77
CA VAL A 47 3.49 3.61 -2.84
C VAL A 47 3.22 2.11 -2.83
N LEU A 48 4.24 1.32 -3.12
CA LEU A 48 4.13 -0.13 -3.24
C LEU A 48 5.08 -0.82 -2.25
N VAL A 49 4.54 -1.41 -1.18
CA VAL A 49 5.32 -2.05 -0.11
C VAL A 49 5.02 -3.55 -0.10
N TYR A 50 6.07 -4.36 0.08
CA TYR A 50 5.94 -5.81 0.14
C TYR A 50 5.20 -6.25 1.41
N GLU A 51 4.32 -7.24 1.29
CA GLU A 51 3.46 -7.69 2.38
C GLU A 51 4.24 -8.20 3.62
N GLU A 52 5.40 -8.82 3.43
CA GLU A 52 6.23 -9.27 4.56
C GLU A 52 6.78 -8.09 5.37
N ASP A 53 7.22 -7.03 4.69
CA ASP A 53 7.72 -5.81 5.35
C ASP A 53 6.58 -5.14 6.14
N ILE A 54 5.39 -5.04 5.55
CA ILE A 54 4.18 -4.54 6.22
C ILE A 54 3.97 -5.29 7.54
N GLY A 55 4.08 -6.63 7.53
CA GLY A 55 3.97 -7.47 8.72
C GLY A 55 5.01 -7.12 9.78
N VAL A 56 6.29 -7.07 9.39
CA VAL A 56 7.41 -6.76 10.31
C VAL A 56 7.26 -5.38 10.94
N PHE A 57 7.03 -4.34 10.13
CA PHE A 57 6.83 -2.98 10.63
C PHE A 57 5.63 -2.87 11.55
N THR A 58 4.52 -3.54 11.21
CA THR A 58 3.29 -3.49 12.03
C THR A 58 3.51 -4.07 13.42
N ILE A 59 4.24 -5.18 13.56
CA ILE A 59 4.56 -5.75 14.87
C ILE A 59 5.45 -4.81 15.69
N LYS A 60 6.45 -4.18 15.05
CA LYS A 60 7.34 -3.20 15.72
C LYS A 60 6.52 -2.01 16.23
N VAL A 61 5.75 -1.40 15.33
CA VAL A 61 4.86 -0.26 15.59
C VAL A 61 3.86 -0.54 16.71
N ALA A 62 3.31 -1.75 16.77
CA ALA A 62 2.31 -2.12 17.77
C ALA A 62 2.82 -2.02 19.22
N THR A 63 4.15 -2.08 19.41
CA THR A 63 4.78 -2.08 20.74
C THR A 63 5.65 -0.84 20.99
N ASP A 64 5.79 0.06 20.01
CA ASP A 64 6.66 1.22 20.11
C ASP A 64 5.92 2.44 20.72
N PRO A 65 6.35 2.96 21.87
CA PRO A 65 5.75 4.16 22.47
C PRO A 65 5.74 5.37 21.54
N ARG A 66 6.69 5.48 20.60
CA ARG A 66 6.79 6.58 19.62
C ARG A 66 5.65 6.57 18.60
N ALA A 67 4.98 5.44 18.42
CA ALA A 67 3.83 5.28 17.53
C ALA A 67 2.48 5.26 18.27
N CYS A 68 2.50 5.36 19.61
CA CYS A 68 1.29 5.33 20.42
C CYS A 68 0.37 6.51 20.10
N ASN A 69 -0.91 6.23 19.82
CA ASN A 69 -1.94 7.23 19.45
C ASN A 69 -1.61 8.10 18.22
N ARG A 70 -0.72 7.63 17.32
CA ARG A 70 -0.37 8.32 16.08
C ARG A 70 -0.83 7.55 14.85
N VAL A 71 -0.91 8.22 13.72
CA VAL A 71 -1.03 7.56 12.42
C VAL A 71 0.37 7.17 11.97
N VAL A 72 0.55 5.89 11.64
CA VAL A 72 1.79 5.40 11.06
C VAL A 72 1.60 5.19 9.57
N ILE A 73 2.49 5.77 8.78
CA ILE A 73 2.47 5.75 7.32
C ILE A 73 3.63 4.90 6.83
N TYR A 74 3.35 3.98 5.91
CA TYR A 74 4.37 3.15 5.26
C TYR A 74 4.67 3.77 3.90
N ARG A 75 5.60 4.73 3.86
CA ARG A 75 5.96 5.44 2.63
C ARG A 75 7.49 5.55 2.49
N PRO A 76 8.17 4.42 2.28
CA PRO A 76 9.59 4.44 2.01
C PRO A 76 9.85 5.12 0.65
N ALA A 77 10.81 6.02 0.60
CA ALA A 77 11.11 6.80 -0.61
C ALA A 77 11.48 5.91 -1.82
N ALA A 78 12.12 4.77 -1.58
CA ALA A 78 12.50 3.79 -2.61
C ALA A 78 11.32 3.02 -3.23
N ASN A 79 10.11 3.20 -2.69
CA ASN A 79 8.90 2.47 -3.07
C ASN A 79 7.81 3.38 -3.66
N LEU A 80 8.15 4.64 -3.91
CA LEU A 80 7.35 5.57 -4.70
C LEU A 80 7.61 5.32 -6.18
N ILE A 81 6.57 4.96 -6.93
CA ILE A 81 6.69 4.66 -8.36
C ILE A 81 5.40 4.95 -9.10
N SER A 82 5.50 5.41 -10.34
CA SER A 82 4.36 5.51 -11.25
C SER A 82 4.13 4.21 -12.03
N GLN A 83 2.93 4.02 -12.60
CA GLN A 83 2.64 2.82 -13.40
C GLN A 83 3.57 2.67 -14.60
N LEU A 84 3.90 3.77 -15.28
CA LEU A 84 4.76 3.75 -16.46
C LEU A 84 6.19 3.35 -16.10
N GLU A 85 6.71 3.83 -14.96
CA GLU A 85 8.02 3.42 -14.45
C GLU A 85 8.01 1.94 -14.06
N LEU A 86 6.96 1.48 -13.38
CA LEU A 86 6.81 0.07 -12.99
C LEU A 86 6.80 -0.85 -14.22
N ILE A 87 6.01 -0.51 -15.25
CA ILE A 87 5.97 -1.23 -16.52
C ILE A 87 7.35 -1.22 -17.18
N SER A 88 8.01 -0.06 -17.24
CA SER A 88 9.33 0.06 -17.87
C SER A 88 10.40 -0.79 -17.16
N LEU A 89 10.38 -0.83 -15.82
CA LEU A 89 11.25 -1.71 -15.04
C LEU A 89 10.95 -3.19 -15.33
N TRP A 90 9.68 -3.56 -15.45
CA TRP A 90 9.28 -4.92 -15.79
C TRP A 90 9.69 -5.33 -17.21
N GLU A 91 9.47 -4.47 -18.20
CA GLU A 91 9.92 -4.67 -19.59
C GLU A 91 11.44 -4.87 -19.64
N LYS A 92 12.20 -4.04 -18.91
CA LYS A 92 13.66 -4.15 -18.80
C LYS A 92 14.10 -5.49 -18.19
N LYS A 93 13.45 -5.94 -17.12
CA LYS A 93 13.83 -7.20 -16.44
C LYS A 93 13.47 -8.44 -17.23
N THR A 94 12.34 -8.42 -17.94
CA THR A 94 11.85 -9.56 -18.71
C THR A 94 12.38 -9.60 -20.15
N GLY A 95 12.87 -8.47 -20.67
CA GLY A 95 13.22 -8.31 -22.08
C GLY A 95 12.00 -8.33 -23.01
N ARG A 96 10.79 -8.21 -22.47
CA ARG A 96 9.53 -8.24 -23.23
C ARG A 96 8.93 -6.84 -23.25
N SER A 97 8.45 -6.41 -24.40
CA SER A 97 7.63 -5.20 -24.46
C SER A 97 6.16 -5.55 -24.22
N LEU A 98 5.49 -4.71 -23.44
CA LEU A 98 4.05 -4.79 -23.17
C LEU A 98 3.34 -3.75 -24.03
N ASN A 99 2.20 -4.14 -24.61
CA ASN A 99 1.30 -3.18 -25.21
C ASN A 99 0.62 -2.37 -24.09
N LYS A 100 0.49 -1.05 -24.28
CA LYS A 100 0.03 -0.11 -23.24
C LYS A 100 -1.28 0.51 -23.71
N VAL A 101 -2.39 0.01 -23.19
CA VAL A 101 -3.74 0.49 -23.48
C VAL A 101 -4.10 1.55 -22.46
N HIS A 102 -4.18 2.81 -22.87
CA HIS A 102 -4.58 3.87 -21.96
C HIS A 102 -6.08 3.80 -21.67
N VAL A 103 -6.48 3.87 -20.40
CA VAL A 103 -7.88 4.03 -19.99
C VAL A 103 -8.08 5.45 -19.47
N PRO A 104 -8.95 6.26 -20.11
CA PRO A 104 -9.30 7.58 -19.63
C PRO A 104 -9.90 7.56 -18.22
N GLU A 105 -9.65 8.62 -17.45
CA GLU A 105 -10.23 8.77 -16.11
C GLU A 105 -11.76 8.76 -16.13
N GLU A 106 -12.38 9.43 -17.10
CA GLU A 106 -13.83 9.51 -17.28
C GLU A 106 -14.47 8.14 -17.48
N GLU A 107 -13.79 7.24 -18.19
CA GLU A 107 -14.23 5.86 -18.37
C GLU A 107 -14.19 5.10 -17.05
N MET A 108 -13.14 5.26 -16.23
CA MET A 108 -13.07 4.64 -14.91
C MET A 108 -14.19 5.12 -13.98
N VAL A 109 -14.48 6.42 -13.98
CA VAL A 109 -15.57 7.00 -13.18
C VAL A 109 -16.91 6.42 -13.64
N THR A 110 -17.15 6.40 -14.94
CA THR A 110 -18.38 5.82 -15.51
C THR A 110 -18.53 4.33 -15.14
N LEU A 111 -17.45 3.55 -15.22
CA LEU A 111 -17.44 2.15 -14.81
C LEU A 111 -17.72 2.00 -13.30
N SER A 112 -17.18 2.88 -12.46
CA SER A 112 -17.45 2.84 -11.01
C SER A 112 -18.90 3.17 -10.64
N GLU A 113 -19.60 3.95 -11.48
CA GLU A 113 -21.00 4.30 -11.26
C GLU A 113 -21.98 3.29 -11.88
N SER A 114 -21.57 2.60 -12.95
CA SER A 114 -22.44 1.71 -13.72
C SER A 114 -22.33 0.23 -13.35
N LEU A 115 -21.18 -0.22 -12.84
CA LEU A 115 -21.01 -1.60 -12.41
C LEU A 115 -21.80 -1.89 -11.11
N PRO A 116 -22.36 -3.11 -10.95
CA PRO A 116 -22.97 -3.52 -9.70
C PRO A 116 -21.95 -3.58 -8.57
N ASP A 117 -22.46 -3.57 -7.34
CA ASP A 117 -21.68 -3.93 -6.16
C ASP A 117 -21.50 -5.46 -6.12
N PRO A 118 -20.29 -5.99 -5.84
CA PRO A 118 -19.04 -5.27 -5.50
C PRO A 118 -18.09 -5.01 -6.68
N GLU A 119 -18.50 -5.21 -7.93
CA GLU A 119 -17.62 -5.09 -9.11
C GLU A 119 -17.12 -3.65 -9.38
N ASN A 120 -17.86 -2.65 -8.92
CA ASN A 120 -17.45 -1.24 -8.98
C ASN A 120 -16.30 -0.90 -7.98
N ILE A 121 -16.15 -1.65 -6.90
CA ILE A 121 -15.17 -1.37 -5.84
C ILE A 121 -13.72 -1.44 -6.36
N PRO A 122 -13.27 -2.51 -7.06
CA PRO A 122 -11.92 -2.56 -7.62
C PRO A 122 -11.59 -1.39 -8.55
N ILE A 123 -12.53 -0.96 -9.40
CA ILE A 123 -12.32 0.17 -10.31
C ILE A 123 -12.14 1.47 -9.54
N SER A 124 -12.96 1.69 -8.51
CA SER A 124 -12.87 2.85 -7.63
C SER A 124 -11.55 2.89 -6.87
N ILE A 125 -11.08 1.74 -6.39
CA ILE A 125 -9.78 1.58 -5.73
C ILE A 125 -8.63 1.90 -6.70
N LEU A 126 -8.65 1.35 -7.92
CA LEU A 126 -7.63 1.63 -8.93
C LEU A 126 -7.60 3.11 -9.30
N HIS A 127 -8.76 3.73 -9.49
CA HIS A 127 -8.87 5.16 -9.78
C HIS A 127 -8.26 6.00 -8.65
N SER A 128 -8.62 5.69 -7.40
CA SER A 128 -8.09 6.39 -6.22
C SER A 128 -6.56 6.30 -6.13
N VAL A 129 -6.00 5.09 -6.29
CA VAL A 129 -4.56 4.89 -6.14
C VAL A 129 -3.78 5.40 -7.34
N PHE A 130 -4.21 5.09 -8.56
CA PHE A 130 -3.40 5.31 -9.76
C PHE A 130 -3.70 6.58 -10.51
N VAL A 131 -4.94 7.07 -10.44
CA VAL A 131 -5.32 8.33 -11.09
C VAL A 131 -5.22 9.47 -10.10
N LYS A 132 -5.86 9.35 -8.93
CA LYS A 132 -5.80 10.39 -7.89
C LYS A 132 -4.51 10.40 -7.10
N GLY A 133 -3.79 9.27 -7.01
CA GLY A 133 -2.49 9.22 -6.33
C GLY A 133 -2.60 9.27 -4.80
N VAL A 134 -3.71 8.80 -4.21
CA VAL A 134 -4.02 9.02 -2.78
C VAL A 134 -2.98 8.46 -1.79
N THR A 135 -2.09 7.59 -2.25
CA THR A 135 -1.02 7.03 -1.41
C THR A 135 0.24 7.91 -1.37
N ALA A 136 0.37 8.88 -2.28
CA ALA A 136 1.55 9.73 -2.41
C ALA A 136 1.25 11.23 -2.46
N ASN A 137 0.01 11.65 -2.75
CA ASN A 137 -0.38 13.03 -3.01
C ASN A 137 -0.65 13.90 -1.76
N PHE A 138 -0.06 13.56 -0.62
CA PHE A 138 -0.28 14.26 0.65
C PHE A 138 1.02 14.45 1.44
N GLU A 139 1.06 15.47 2.28
CA GLU A 139 2.16 15.72 3.21
C GLU A 139 1.97 14.93 4.51
N VAL A 140 3.06 14.40 5.06
CA VAL A 140 3.03 13.70 6.36
C VAL A 140 2.88 14.78 7.43
N GLY A 141 1.82 14.70 8.24
CA GLY A 141 1.57 15.68 9.30
C GLY A 141 2.64 15.63 10.39
N GLU A 142 2.74 16.71 11.18
CA GLU A 142 3.74 16.81 12.26
C GLU A 142 3.61 15.72 13.33
N ASP A 143 2.38 15.25 13.58
CA ASP A 143 2.05 14.17 14.52
C ASP A 143 2.08 12.77 13.89
N ASP A 144 2.19 12.68 12.56
CA ASP A 144 2.25 11.42 11.84
C ASP A 144 3.69 10.91 11.80
N VAL A 145 3.85 9.59 11.74
CA VAL A 145 5.18 8.96 11.71
C VAL A 145 5.32 8.06 10.49
N GLU A 146 6.39 8.26 9.73
CA GLU A 146 6.77 7.35 8.66
C GLU A 146 7.55 6.17 9.26
N ALA A 147 7.15 4.93 8.94
CA ALA A 147 7.69 3.75 9.60
C ALA A 147 9.16 3.49 9.30
N SER A 148 9.63 3.70 8.06
CA SER A 148 11.04 3.50 7.72
C SER A 148 11.96 4.49 8.45
N ALA A 149 11.48 5.70 8.76
CA ALA A 149 12.19 6.68 9.59
C ALA A 149 12.26 6.26 11.07
N LEU A 150 11.25 5.55 11.60
CA LEU A 150 11.26 5.04 12.97
C LEU A 150 12.23 3.88 13.21
N TYR A 151 12.50 3.10 12.15
CA TYR A 151 13.33 1.89 12.21
C TYR A 151 14.35 1.86 11.06
N PRO A 152 15.40 2.72 11.11
CA PRO A 152 16.39 2.81 10.03
C PRO A 152 17.20 1.52 9.85
N ASP A 153 17.24 0.65 10.86
CA ASP A 153 17.92 -0.64 10.82
C ASP A 153 17.11 -1.73 10.09
N LEU A 154 15.80 -1.50 9.86
CA LEU A 154 14.97 -2.43 9.11
C LEU A 154 15.07 -2.14 7.63
N LYS A 155 15.58 -3.11 6.88
CA LYS A 155 15.59 -3.05 5.42
C LYS A 155 14.16 -3.17 4.89
N VAL A 156 13.79 -2.23 4.03
CA VAL A 156 12.57 -2.32 3.21
C VAL A 156 12.94 -2.97 1.88
N THR A 157 12.10 -3.89 1.41
CA THR A 157 12.19 -4.47 0.07
C THR A 157 11.87 -3.38 -0.96
N THR A 158 12.84 -3.05 -1.80
CA THR A 158 12.68 -2.06 -2.87
C THR A 158 11.82 -2.59 -4.01
N ILE A 159 11.33 -1.71 -4.90
CA ILE A 159 10.60 -2.14 -6.10
C ILE A 159 11.44 -3.07 -6.97
N ASP A 160 12.74 -2.81 -7.13
CA ASP A 160 13.60 -3.66 -7.94
C ASP A 160 13.68 -5.09 -7.39
N GLU A 161 13.89 -5.21 -6.07
CA GLU A 161 13.95 -6.50 -5.37
C GLU A 161 12.61 -7.22 -5.43
N LEU A 162 11.51 -6.48 -5.25
CA LEU A 162 10.16 -7.02 -5.35
C LEU A 162 9.88 -7.59 -6.75
N LEU A 163 10.24 -6.88 -7.82
CA LEU A 163 10.13 -7.42 -9.17
C LEU A 163 11.01 -8.67 -9.38
N ASN A 164 12.18 -8.77 -8.74
CA ASN A 164 13.00 -9.98 -8.79
C ASN A 164 12.30 -11.17 -8.10
N ILE A 165 11.63 -10.94 -6.97
CA ILE A 165 10.81 -11.97 -6.31
C ILE A 165 9.75 -12.51 -7.28
N PHE A 166 9.06 -11.62 -8.02
CA PHE A 166 8.04 -12.02 -8.99
C PHE A 166 8.60 -12.80 -10.18
N LEU A 167 9.87 -12.59 -10.55
CA LEU A 167 10.52 -13.36 -11.62
C LEU A 167 10.97 -14.74 -11.16
N CYS A 168 11.50 -14.84 -9.95
CA CYS A 168 12.09 -16.08 -9.44
C CYS A 168 11.07 -17.00 -8.78
N ASN A 169 10.16 -16.44 -7.98
CA ASN A 169 9.17 -17.20 -7.22
C ASN A 169 7.92 -16.33 -6.97
N PRO A 170 7.06 -16.14 -7.99
CA PRO A 170 5.92 -15.25 -7.87
C PRO A 170 4.95 -15.74 -6.79
N PRO A 171 4.57 -14.88 -5.84
CA PRO A 171 3.52 -15.22 -4.87
C PRO A 171 2.20 -15.48 -5.60
N LYS A 172 1.39 -16.38 -5.05
CA LYS A 172 0.08 -16.72 -5.64
C LYS A 172 -0.82 -15.47 -5.65
N PRO A 173 -1.46 -15.13 -6.79
CA PRO A 173 -2.42 -14.04 -6.84
C PRO A 173 -3.54 -14.25 -5.83
N VAL A 174 -3.83 -13.22 -5.03
CA VAL A 174 -4.96 -13.18 -4.09
C VAL A 174 -5.88 -12.03 -4.50
N SER A 175 -7.19 -12.24 -4.40
CA SER A 175 -8.18 -11.18 -4.53
C SER A 175 -8.70 -10.83 -3.14
N ALA A 176 -8.84 -9.53 -2.87
CA ALA A 176 -9.56 -9.09 -1.68
C ALA A 176 -11.02 -9.54 -1.76
N ALA A 177 -11.59 -9.91 -0.62
CA ALA A 177 -13.03 -10.10 -0.49
C ALA A 177 -13.67 -8.71 -0.34
N PHE A 178 -14.73 -8.48 -1.12
CA PHE A 178 -15.61 -7.34 -0.99
C PHE A 178 -16.99 -7.91 -0.65
N GLU A 179 -17.56 -7.45 0.45
CA GLU A 179 -18.87 -7.87 0.98
C GLU A 179 -19.84 -6.70 0.95
#